data_AF-A0A2S8F776-F1
#
_entry.id   AF-A0A2S8F776-F1
#
_cell.length_a   1.000
_cell.length_b   1.000
_cell.length_c   1.000
_cell.angle_alpha   90.00
_cell.angle_beta   90.00
_cell.angle_gamma   90.00
#
_symmetry.space_group_name_H-M   'P 1'
#
loop_
_entity.id
_entity.type
_entity.pdbx_description
1 polymer ?
#
loop_
_entity_poly.entity_id
_entity_poly.type
_entity_poly.pdbx_seq_one_letter_code
_entity_poly.pdbx_strand_id
1 'polypeptide(L)'
;MNQNSNSSNKRCNGQQVASLRNQLGWTQEVLAVKAGYSDRLIRKAEAGQSVSAATLTVLAQTFQQHGLQVTAADLEMEAAAIARRFIECMYTETTGVIDAMSEFISDDIVIHFSGDPQVFPFAGTHEGKDAARRAFQLFYSVIQPPDDMTEMNDMRFLPTQQGALVWGNTWAHPIGMPMKEPIQLAIRMDFRDGLMVLFDDRFDTAMGFEHFCRANQVIV
;
A
#
# COMPACT_ATOMS: atom_id res chain seq x y z
N MET A 1 15.93 31.43 23.69
CA MET A 1 14.98 30.30 23.77
C MET A 1 15.36 29.31 22.68
N ASN A 2 16.10 28.25 23.05
CA ASN A 2 16.45 27.19 22.11
C ASN A 2 15.25 26.24 22.00
N GLN A 3 14.40 26.46 21.01
CA GLN A 3 13.49 25.41 20.56
C GLN A 3 14.35 24.36 19.87
N ASN A 4 14.67 23.28 20.59
CA ASN A 4 15.11 22.04 19.97
C ASN A 4 13.97 21.54 19.09
N SER A 5 13.91 22.02 17.85
CA SER A 5 13.08 21.42 16.82
C SER A 5 13.63 20.02 16.60
N ASN A 6 12.98 19.04 17.22
CA ASN A 6 13.24 17.64 16.93
C ASN A 6 12.98 17.45 15.44
N SER A 7 14.07 17.38 14.67
CA SER A 7 14.05 17.09 13.24
C SER A 7 13.54 15.66 13.06
N SER A 8 12.22 15.50 13.04
CA SER A 8 11.62 14.20 12.69
C SER A 8 11.97 13.89 11.24
N ASN A 9 12.59 12.74 11.04
CA ASN A 9 12.82 12.22 9.70
C ASN A 9 11.51 11.63 9.18
N LYS A 10 11.16 11.98 7.94
CA LYS A 10 9.95 11.54 7.23
C LYS A 10 10.35 10.73 6.01
N ARG A 11 9.60 9.67 5.71
CA ARG A 11 9.77 8.92 4.46
C ARG A 11 9.38 9.83 3.30
N CYS A 12 10.25 9.92 2.28
CA CYS A 12 9.97 10.71 1.09
C CYS A 12 9.18 9.88 0.08
N ASN A 13 8.20 10.48 -0.59
CA ASN A 13 7.62 9.93 -1.81
C ASN A 13 8.58 10.21 -2.97
N GLY A 14 9.60 9.36 -3.10
CA GLY A 14 10.68 9.55 -4.06
C GLY A 14 10.23 9.56 -5.53
N GLN A 15 9.19 8.79 -5.85
CA GLN A 15 8.57 8.79 -7.17
C GLN A 15 7.92 10.12 -7.51
N GLN A 16 7.20 10.72 -6.56
CA GLN A 16 6.61 12.04 -6.75
C GLN A 16 7.70 13.09 -6.98
N VAL A 17 8.79 13.06 -6.21
CA VAL A 17 9.93 13.96 -6.43
C VAL A 17 10.52 13.78 -7.83
N ALA A 18 10.76 12.53 -8.25
CA ALA A 18 11.30 12.23 -9.58
C ALA A 18 10.34 12.65 -10.71
N SER A 19 9.03 12.45 -10.54
CA SER A 19 7.99 12.86 -11.50
C SER A 19 7.96 14.37 -11.69
N LEU A 20 7.90 15.13 -10.58
CA LEU A 20 7.93 16.60 -10.60
C LEU A 20 9.22 17.13 -11.21
N ARG A 21 10.36 16.49 -10.90
CA ARG A 21 11.65 16.81 -11.52
C ARG A 21 11.62 16.58 -13.03
N ASN A 22 11.11 15.45 -13.49
CA ASN A 22 11.00 15.11 -14.91
C ASN A 22 10.06 16.08 -15.65
N GLN A 23 8.96 16.50 -15.02
CA GLN A 23 8.02 17.48 -15.58
C GLN A 23 8.69 18.83 -15.90
N LEU A 24 9.71 19.21 -15.14
CA LEU A 24 10.50 20.43 -15.38
C LEU A 24 11.73 20.19 -16.27
N GLY A 25 11.93 18.96 -16.77
CA GLY A 25 13.08 18.58 -17.58
C GLY A 25 14.42 18.61 -16.83
N TRP A 26 14.41 18.40 -15.51
CA TRP A 26 15.61 18.50 -14.69
C TRP A 26 16.29 17.14 -14.47
N THR A 27 17.63 17.14 -14.38
CA THR A 27 18.39 16.02 -13.81
C THR A 27 18.44 16.13 -12.28
N GLN A 28 18.87 15.06 -11.60
CA GLN A 28 19.07 15.08 -10.14
C GLN A 28 20.07 16.15 -9.72
N GLU A 29 21.15 16.37 -10.51
CA GLU A 29 22.11 17.45 -10.22
C GLU A 29 21.47 18.83 -10.32
N VAL A 30 20.61 19.05 -11.32
CA VAL A 30 19.92 20.34 -11.50
C VAL A 30 18.97 20.60 -10.32
N LEU A 31 18.22 19.60 -9.88
CA LEU A 31 17.36 19.72 -8.70
C LEU A 31 18.19 20.00 -7.44
N ALA A 32 19.34 19.35 -7.28
CA ALA A 32 20.24 19.55 -6.15
C ALA A 32 20.72 21.00 -6.07
N VAL A 33 21.21 21.55 -7.19
CA VAL A 33 21.64 22.96 -7.28
C VAL A 33 20.49 23.92 -6.96
N LYS A 34 19.30 23.69 -7.53
CA LYS A 34 18.13 24.55 -7.32
C LYS A 34 17.62 24.52 -5.88
N ALA A 35 17.64 23.36 -5.23
CA ALA A 35 17.21 23.20 -3.85
C ALA A 35 18.29 23.56 -2.81
N GLY A 36 19.50 23.92 -3.24
CA GLY A 36 20.61 24.21 -2.33
C GLY A 36 21.11 22.98 -1.56
N TYR A 37 21.01 21.79 -2.18
CA TYR A 37 21.41 20.52 -1.58
C TYR A 37 22.48 19.80 -2.39
N SER A 38 23.05 18.74 -1.79
CA SER A 38 23.95 17.83 -2.51
C SER A 38 23.17 16.87 -3.40
N ASP A 39 23.77 16.46 -4.52
CA ASP A 39 23.23 15.41 -5.40
C ASP A 39 22.90 14.12 -4.62
N ARG A 40 23.77 13.76 -3.65
CA ARG A 40 23.55 12.61 -2.75
C ARG A 40 22.22 12.71 -1.98
N LEU A 41 21.82 13.91 -1.51
CA LEU A 41 20.57 14.08 -0.78
C LEU A 41 19.35 13.93 -1.71
N ILE A 42 19.44 14.43 -2.94
CA ILE A 42 18.37 14.26 -3.94
C ILE A 42 18.20 12.79 -4.32
N ARG A 43 19.30 12.08 -4.60
CA ARG A 43 19.27 10.63 -4.82
C ARG A 43 18.63 9.88 -3.66
N LYS A 44 18.96 10.27 -2.43
CA LYS A 44 18.38 9.71 -1.21
C LYS A 44 16.86 9.95 -1.15
N ALA A 45 16.41 11.16 -1.45
CA ALA A 45 14.98 11.51 -1.46
C ALA A 45 14.22 10.74 -2.56
N GLU A 46 14.74 10.73 -3.79
CA GLU A 46 14.13 10.01 -4.92
C GLU A 46 14.14 8.48 -4.74
N ALA A 47 15.07 7.93 -3.96
CA ALA A 47 15.06 6.54 -3.53
C ALA A 47 14.03 6.24 -2.41
N GLY A 48 13.17 7.19 -2.05
CA GLY A 48 12.12 7.00 -1.04
C GLY A 48 12.64 6.83 0.39
N GLN A 49 13.89 7.21 0.65
CA GLN A 49 14.48 7.11 1.98
C GLN A 49 14.03 8.26 2.88
N SER A 50 14.22 8.08 4.18
CA SER A 50 13.85 9.12 5.15
C SER A 50 14.75 10.34 5.06
N VAL A 51 14.16 11.51 4.90
CA VAL A 51 14.81 12.83 4.91
C VAL A 51 14.20 13.70 6.01
N SER A 52 14.84 14.80 6.36
CA SER A 52 14.27 15.71 7.37
C SER A 52 12.99 16.36 6.82
N ALA A 53 12.03 16.70 7.70
CA ALA A 53 10.86 17.49 7.30
C ALA A 53 11.26 18.82 6.63
N ALA A 54 12.35 19.45 7.09
CA ALA A 54 12.88 20.66 6.46
C ALA A 54 13.33 20.42 5.01
N THR A 55 13.90 19.25 4.71
CA THR A 55 14.26 18.86 3.34
C THR A 55 13.03 18.78 2.45
N LEU A 56 11.94 18.15 2.91
CA LEU A 56 10.69 18.08 2.14
C LEU A 56 10.12 19.48 1.86
N THR A 57 10.14 20.37 2.86
CA THR A 57 9.70 21.76 2.70
C THR A 57 10.51 22.50 1.64
N VAL A 58 11.84 22.38 1.66
CA VAL A 58 12.70 23.05 0.67
C VAL A 58 12.47 22.48 -0.73
N LEU A 59 12.31 21.17 -0.87
CA LEU A 59 12.01 20.54 -2.16
C LEU A 59 10.66 21.04 -2.70
N ALA A 60 9.61 21.05 -1.87
CA ALA A 60 8.29 21.55 -2.28
C ALA A 60 8.35 23.03 -2.70
N GLN A 61 9.02 23.89 -1.91
CA GLN A 61 9.22 25.30 -2.27
C GLN A 61 10.00 25.46 -3.57
N THR A 62 11.01 24.63 -3.81
CA THR A 62 11.80 24.66 -5.05
C THR A 62 10.92 24.37 -6.26
N PHE A 63 10.02 23.38 -6.19
CA PHE A 63 9.06 23.10 -7.24
C PHE A 63 8.01 24.21 -7.41
N GLN A 64 7.50 24.77 -6.31
CA GLN A 64 6.56 25.90 -6.31
C GLN A 64 7.12 27.14 -7.00
N GLN A 65 8.38 27.49 -6.73
CA GLN A 65 9.08 28.60 -7.39
C GLN A 65 9.20 28.43 -8.90
N HIS A 66 9.05 27.21 -9.40
CA HIS A 66 9.11 26.88 -10.83
C HIS A 66 7.73 26.48 -11.40
N GLY A 67 6.65 26.89 -10.73
CA GLY A 67 5.30 26.85 -11.27
C GLY A 67 4.50 25.57 -10.96
N LEU A 68 5.05 24.62 -10.20
CA LEU A 68 4.32 23.42 -9.79
C LEU A 68 3.54 23.65 -8.49
N GLN A 69 2.34 23.09 -8.38
CA GLN A 69 1.55 23.15 -7.15
C GLN A 69 1.79 21.89 -6.33
N VAL A 70 2.71 21.97 -5.35
CA VAL A 70 3.06 20.85 -4.48
C VAL A 70 3.40 21.36 -3.08
N THR A 71 3.04 20.61 -2.05
CA THR A 71 3.34 20.87 -0.64
C THR A 71 4.35 19.85 -0.09
N ALA A 72 4.92 20.11 1.08
CA ALA A 72 5.80 19.15 1.74
C ALA A 72 5.08 17.82 2.07
N ALA A 73 3.78 17.88 2.38
CA ALA A 73 2.95 16.72 2.66
C ALA A 73 2.78 15.83 1.41
N ASP A 74 2.64 16.44 0.23
CA ASP A 74 2.57 15.71 -1.04
C ASP A 74 3.88 14.95 -1.37
N LEU A 75 5.00 15.39 -0.79
CA LEU A 75 6.31 14.74 -0.89
C LEU A 75 6.60 13.77 0.25
N GLU A 76 5.73 13.70 1.26
CA GLU A 76 5.79 12.71 2.33
C GLU A 76 5.10 11.42 1.85
N MET A 77 5.74 10.28 2.11
CA MET A 77 5.08 9.01 1.89
C MET A 77 4.25 8.64 3.10
N GLU A 78 2.92 8.67 2.93
CA GLU A 78 1.98 8.18 3.93
C GLU A 78 1.61 6.72 3.63
N ALA A 79 2.33 5.78 4.25
CA ALA A 79 2.08 4.35 4.06
C ALA A 79 0.63 3.94 4.34
N ALA A 80 -0.04 4.58 5.31
CA ALA A 80 -1.45 4.35 5.59
C ALA A 80 -2.37 4.81 4.45
N ALA A 81 -2.02 5.90 3.75
CA ALA A 81 -2.77 6.36 2.58
C ALA A 81 -2.55 5.43 1.38
N ILE A 82 -1.32 4.95 1.16
CA ILE A 82 -1.04 3.95 0.11
C ILE A 82 -1.78 2.64 0.42
N ALA A 83 -1.75 2.18 1.67
CA ALA A 83 -2.50 1.00 2.10
C ALA A 83 -4.00 1.16 1.87
N ARG A 84 -4.57 2.34 2.19
CA ARG A 84 -5.97 2.66 1.89
C ARG A 84 -6.24 2.55 0.40
N ARG A 85 -5.46 3.22 -0.45
CA ARG A 85 -5.63 3.17 -1.90
C ARG A 85 -5.48 1.74 -2.44
N PHE A 86 -4.60 0.92 -1.85
CA PHE A 86 -4.45 -0.48 -2.24
C PHE A 86 -5.70 -1.30 -1.91
N ILE A 87 -6.25 -1.18 -0.70
CA ILE A 87 -7.52 -1.85 -0.33
C ILE A 87 -8.67 -1.33 -1.19
N GLU A 88 -8.74 -0.03 -1.46
CA GLU A 88 -9.76 0.52 -2.37
C GLU A 88 -9.67 -0.13 -3.76
N CYS A 89 -8.45 -0.23 -4.29
CA CYS A 89 -8.18 -0.86 -5.58
C CYS A 89 -8.52 -2.36 -5.61
N MET A 90 -8.33 -3.08 -4.50
CA MET A 90 -8.77 -4.47 -4.36
C MET A 90 -10.29 -4.60 -4.58
N TYR A 91 -11.09 -3.65 -4.13
CA TYR A 91 -12.55 -3.69 -4.26
C TYR A 91 -13.00 -3.31 -5.67
N THR A 92 -12.30 -2.39 -6.33
CA THR A 92 -12.71 -1.87 -7.65
C THR A 92 -12.14 -2.66 -8.84
N GLU A 93 -10.87 -3.06 -8.78
CA GLU A 93 -10.16 -3.71 -9.89
C GLU A 93 -10.13 -5.23 -9.75
N THR A 94 -10.40 -5.77 -8.55
CA THR A 94 -10.35 -7.21 -8.22
C THR A 94 -9.01 -7.84 -8.65
N THR A 95 -9.02 -8.67 -9.69
CA THR A 95 -7.84 -9.36 -10.23
C THR A 95 -6.79 -8.43 -10.83
N GLY A 96 -7.14 -7.17 -11.15
CA GLY A 96 -6.24 -6.17 -11.73
C GLY A 96 -5.39 -5.38 -10.73
N VAL A 97 -5.55 -5.60 -9.43
CA VAL A 97 -4.95 -4.75 -8.37
C VAL A 97 -3.42 -4.61 -8.49
N ILE A 98 -2.69 -5.69 -8.83
CA ILE A 98 -1.23 -5.65 -8.91
C ILE A 98 -0.74 -4.75 -10.05
N ASP A 99 -1.47 -4.71 -11.17
CA ASP A 99 -1.10 -3.89 -12.32
C ASP A 99 -1.52 -2.44 -12.10
N ALA A 100 -2.73 -2.22 -11.59
CA ALA A 100 -3.27 -0.90 -11.26
C ALA A 100 -2.44 -0.16 -10.20
N MET A 101 -1.82 -0.89 -9.27
CA MET A 101 -0.97 -0.35 -8.20
C MET A 101 0.53 -0.64 -8.43
N SER A 102 0.92 -1.03 -9.64
CA SER A 102 2.29 -1.50 -9.96
C SER A 102 3.39 -0.49 -9.59
N GLU A 103 3.07 0.81 -9.63
CA GLU A 103 3.96 1.91 -9.21
C GLU A 103 4.29 1.87 -7.71
N PHE A 104 3.41 1.33 -6.86
CA PHE A 104 3.61 1.21 -5.42
C PHE A 104 4.01 -0.19 -4.98
N ILE A 105 4.23 -1.13 -5.89
CA ILE A 105 4.51 -2.54 -5.55
C ILE A 105 5.91 -2.90 -6.02
N SER A 106 6.70 -3.48 -5.11
CA SER A 106 8.03 -3.99 -5.43
C SER A 106 7.94 -5.20 -6.37
N ASP A 107 8.91 -5.36 -7.26
CA ASP A 107 9.01 -6.57 -8.09
C ASP A 107 9.22 -7.83 -7.23
N ASP A 108 9.82 -7.67 -6.04
CA ASP A 108 10.08 -8.71 -5.03
C ASP A 108 8.98 -8.77 -3.94
N ILE A 109 7.77 -8.29 -4.22
CA ILE A 109 6.64 -8.33 -3.27
C ILE A 109 6.39 -9.75 -2.75
N VAL A 110 6.14 -9.88 -1.45
CA VAL A 110 5.65 -11.12 -0.84
C VAL A 110 4.19 -10.94 -0.45
N ILE A 111 3.31 -11.78 -0.97
CA ILE A 111 1.91 -11.85 -0.54
C ILE A 111 1.74 -13.09 0.34
N HIS A 112 1.17 -12.92 1.53
CA HIS A 112 0.80 -14.01 2.42
C HIS A 112 -0.69 -13.95 2.72
N PHE A 113 -1.39 -15.07 2.52
CA PHE A 113 -2.77 -15.26 2.94
C PHE A 113 -2.82 -16.35 4.01
N SER A 114 -3.41 -16.03 5.16
CA SER A 114 -3.57 -16.98 6.26
C SER A 114 -4.53 -18.12 5.90
N GLY A 115 -4.26 -19.33 6.40
CA GLY A 115 -5.16 -20.48 6.28
C GLY A 115 -4.50 -21.76 5.78
N ASP A 116 -5.33 -22.81 5.64
CA ASP A 116 -4.94 -24.08 5.03
C ASP A 116 -5.27 -24.06 3.53
N PRO A 117 -4.31 -24.29 2.61
CA PRO A 117 -4.57 -24.33 1.17
C PRO A 117 -5.56 -25.42 0.73
N GLN A 118 -5.82 -26.44 1.55
CA GLN A 118 -6.89 -27.42 1.28
C GLN A 118 -8.30 -26.84 1.47
N VAL A 119 -8.42 -25.74 2.22
CA VAL A 119 -9.68 -25.06 2.54
C VAL A 119 -9.78 -23.77 1.73
N PHE A 120 -8.72 -22.97 1.73
CA PHE A 120 -8.62 -21.68 1.07
C PHE A 120 -7.60 -21.80 -0.05
N PRO A 121 -7.99 -22.01 -1.32
CA PRO A 121 -7.04 -22.30 -2.39
C PRO A 121 -5.94 -21.25 -2.58
N PHE A 122 -6.20 -20.00 -2.18
CA PHE A 122 -5.27 -18.87 -2.24
C PHE A 122 -4.31 -18.76 -1.04
N ALA A 123 -4.51 -19.54 0.03
CA ALA A 123 -3.68 -19.49 1.23
C ALA A 123 -2.23 -19.89 0.96
N GLY A 124 -1.31 -19.34 1.76
CA GLY A 124 0.13 -19.55 1.63
C GLY A 124 0.88 -18.29 1.24
N THR A 125 2.14 -18.49 0.82
CA THR A 125 3.09 -17.42 0.49
C THR A 125 3.38 -17.39 -1.01
N HIS A 126 3.30 -16.20 -1.60
CA HIS A 126 3.44 -15.96 -3.03
C HIS A 126 4.48 -14.88 -3.27
N GLU A 127 5.60 -15.23 -3.91
CA GLU A 127 6.75 -14.35 -4.07
C GLU A 127 6.84 -13.78 -5.50
N GLY A 128 6.96 -12.46 -5.59
CA GLY A 128 7.06 -11.69 -6.82
C GLY A 128 5.71 -11.32 -7.44
N LYS A 129 5.71 -10.29 -8.29
CA LYS A 129 4.48 -9.75 -8.91
C LYS A 129 3.66 -10.79 -9.68
N ASP A 130 4.31 -11.71 -10.38
CA ASP A 130 3.60 -12.75 -11.13
C ASP A 130 2.88 -13.74 -10.21
N ALA A 131 3.50 -14.13 -9.09
CA ALA A 131 2.85 -14.97 -8.10
C ALA A 131 1.72 -14.21 -7.39
N ALA A 132 1.93 -12.94 -7.06
CA ALA A 132 0.92 -12.07 -6.49
C ALA A 132 -0.33 -11.96 -7.39
N ARG A 133 -0.15 -11.74 -8.71
CA ARG A 133 -1.26 -11.72 -9.69
C ARG A 133 -2.07 -13.00 -9.64
N ARG A 134 -1.40 -14.16 -9.69
CA ARG A 134 -2.08 -15.47 -9.63
C ARG A 134 -2.80 -15.69 -8.29
N ALA A 135 -2.20 -15.25 -7.19
CA ALA A 135 -2.80 -15.36 -5.86
C ALA A 135 -4.10 -14.55 -5.76
N PHE A 136 -4.10 -13.30 -6.24
CA PHE A 136 -5.32 -12.48 -6.28
C PHE A 136 -6.36 -13.02 -7.27
N GLN A 137 -5.94 -13.54 -8.44
CA GLN A 137 -6.87 -14.24 -9.35
C GLN A 137 -7.55 -15.43 -8.67
N LEU A 138 -6.79 -16.23 -7.91
CA LEU A 138 -7.33 -17.36 -7.17
C LEU A 138 -8.24 -16.90 -6.02
N PHE A 139 -7.84 -15.86 -5.29
CA PHE A 139 -8.66 -15.23 -4.25
C PHE A 139 -10.02 -14.81 -4.80
N TYR A 140 -10.07 -14.00 -5.86
CA TYR A 140 -11.33 -13.54 -6.46
C TYR A 140 -12.09 -14.61 -7.26
N SER A 141 -11.47 -15.77 -7.53
CA SER A 141 -12.19 -16.91 -8.11
C SER A 141 -13.09 -17.63 -7.11
N VAL A 142 -12.88 -17.40 -5.80
CA VAL A 142 -13.66 -18.04 -4.73
C VAL A 142 -14.24 -17.04 -3.73
N ILE A 143 -13.67 -15.84 -3.62
CA ILE A 143 -14.15 -14.74 -2.76
C ILE A 143 -14.83 -13.67 -3.61
N GLN A 144 -16.01 -13.26 -3.17
CA GLN A 144 -16.74 -12.11 -3.66
C GLN A 144 -16.50 -10.92 -2.70
N PRO A 145 -16.00 -9.77 -3.19
CA PRO A 145 -16.03 -8.54 -2.42
C PRO A 145 -17.48 -8.05 -2.26
N PRO A 146 -17.79 -7.24 -1.25
CA PRO A 146 -19.10 -6.61 -1.11
C PRO A 146 -19.44 -5.71 -2.31
N ASP A 147 -20.74 -5.50 -2.54
CA ASP A 147 -21.25 -4.76 -3.71
C ASP A 147 -20.87 -3.27 -3.69
N ASP A 148 -20.57 -2.71 -2.52
CA ASP A 148 -20.08 -1.35 -2.38
C ASP A 148 -18.92 -1.24 -1.37
N MET A 149 -18.33 -0.04 -1.31
CA MET A 149 -17.19 0.25 -0.44
C MET A 149 -17.60 0.82 0.92
N THR A 150 -18.89 0.84 1.26
CA THR A 150 -19.36 1.47 2.51
C THR A 150 -18.76 0.79 3.74
N GLU A 151 -18.45 -0.50 3.63
CA GLU A 151 -17.82 -1.32 4.66
C GLU A 151 -16.36 -0.95 4.93
N MET A 152 -15.67 -0.30 3.98
CA MET A 152 -14.31 0.20 4.23
C MET A 152 -14.28 1.27 5.33
N ASN A 153 -15.42 1.87 5.66
CA ASN A 153 -15.52 2.81 6.78
C ASN A 153 -15.25 2.14 8.15
N ASP A 154 -15.41 0.82 8.24
CA ASP A 154 -15.11 0.05 9.45
C ASP A 154 -13.62 -0.34 9.55
N MET A 155 -12.84 -0.11 8.49
CA MET A 155 -11.41 -0.37 8.46
C MET A 155 -10.61 0.84 8.95
N ARG A 156 -9.64 0.56 9.80
CA ARG A 156 -8.64 1.52 10.29
C ARG A 156 -7.33 1.32 9.56
N PHE A 157 -6.73 2.42 9.14
CA PHE A 157 -5.42 2.44 8.46
C PHE A 157 -4.43 3.14 9.38
N LEU A 158 -3.56 2.35 10.00
CA LEU A 158 -2.64 2.82 11.02
C LEU A 158 -1.22 2.82 10.46
N PRO A 159 -0.50 3.95 10.48
CA PRO A 159 0.90 3.96 10.09
C PRO A 159 1.75 3.17 11.10
N THR A 160 2.75 2.46 10.62
CA THR A 160 3.74 1.74 11.42
C THR A 160 5.15 2.22 11.06
N GLN A 161 6.17 1.76 11.78
CA GLN A 161 7.56 2.10 11.47
C GLN A 161 7.99 1.58 10.09
N GLN A 162 7.47 0.43 9.68
CA GLN A 162 7.84 -0.26 8.45
C GLN A 162 6.81 -0.06 7.32
N GLY A 163 5.62 0.47 7.62
CA GLY A 163 4.56 0.60 6.64
C GLY A 163 3.21 0.95 7.24
N ALA A 164 2.22 0.07 7.08
CA ALA A 164 0.87 0.26 7.57
C ALA A 164 0.25 -1.03 8.11
N LEU A 165 -0.69 -0.89 9.04
CA LEU A 165 -1.59 -1.94 9.49
C LEU A 165 -3.01 -1.53 9.14
N VAL A 166 -3.70 -2.36 8.37
CA VAL A 166 -5.14 -2.28 8.17
C VAL A 166 -5.80 -3.21 9.17
N TRP A 167 -6.77 -2.71 9.91
CA TRP A 167 -7.50 -3.48 10.92
C TRP A 167 -8.97 -3.16 10.86
N GLY A 168 -9.83 -4.17 10.83
CA GLY A 168 -11.27 -3.94 10.86
C GLY A 168 -12.06 -5.21 10.58
N ASN A 169 -13.24 -4.97 10.03
CA ASN A 169 -14.18 -6.00 9.62
C ASN A 169 -14.25 -6.05 8.09
N THR A 170 -14.41 -7.23 7.51
CA THR A 170 -14.72 -7.43 6.09
C THR A 170 -15.97 -8.24 5.94
N TRP A 171 -16.74 -7.93 4.90
CA TRP A 171 -17.84 -8.77 4.45
C TRP A 171 -17.52 -9.53 3.16
N ALA A 172 -16.26 -9.53 2.73
CA ALA A 172 -15.83 -10.41 1.65
C ALA A 172 -16.11 -11.87 2.02
N HIS A 173 -16.76 -12.60 1.12
CA HIS A 173 -17.34 -13.90 1.42
C HIS A 173 -17.17 -14.90 0.27
N PRO A 174 -17.31 -16.22 0.49
CA PRO A 174 -17.30 -17.17 -0.62
C PRO A 174 -18.42 -16.87 -1.63
N ILE A 175 -18.15 -17.03 -2.92
CA ILE A 175 -19.14 -16.76 -3.98
C ILE A 175 -20.43 -17.55 -3.73
N GLY A 176 -21.57 -16.86 -3.80
CA GLY A 176 -22.89 -17.45 -3.56
C GLY A 176 -23.26 -17.66 -2.09
N MET A 177 -22.41 -17.22 -1.16
CA MET A 177 -22.60 -17.38 0.29
C MET A 177 -22.46 -16.06 1.05
N PRO A 178 -23.44 -15.13 0.91
CA PRO A 178 -23.42 -13.88 1.66
C PRO A 178 -23.36 -14.16 3.17
N MET A 179 -22.50 -13.42 3.87
CA MET A 179 -22.34 -13.56 5.32
C MET A 179 -23.43 -12.80 6.07
N LYS A 180 -23.77 -13.28 7.27
CA LYS A 180 -24.70 -12.60 8.19
C LYS A 180 -23.99 -11.67 9.17
N GLU A 181 -22.71 -11.92 9.37
CA GLU A 181 -21.83 -11.21 10.31
C GLU A 181 -20.48 -11.04 9.62
N PRO A 182 -19.75 -9.94 9.85
CA PRO A 182 -18.46 -9.73 9.22
C PRO A 182 -17.36 -10.57 9.88
N ILE A 183 -16.28 -10.79 9.14
CA ILE A 183 -15.07 -11.44 9.65
C ILE A 183 -14.07 -10.35 10.07
N GLN A 184 -13.43 -10.55 11.22
CA GLN A 184 -12.33 -9.68 11.64
C GLN A 184 -11.07 -9.96 10.80
N LEU A 185 -10.43 -8.89 10.33
CA LEU A 185 -9.18 -8.96 9.56
C LEU A 185 -8.12 -8.01 10.11
N ALA A 186 -6.87 -8.38 9.87
CA ALA A 186 -5.69 -7.56 10.02
C ALA A 186 -4.77 -7.79 8.82
N ILE A 187 -4.51 -6.73 8.05
CA ILE A 187 -3.57 -6.78 6.93
C ILE A 187 -2.35 -5.94 7.29
N ARG A 188 -1.17 -6.56 7.32
CA ARG A 188 0.10 -5.85 7.45
C ARG A 188 0.66 -5.56 6.06
N MET A 189 1.05 -4.32 5.83
CA MET A 189 1.75 -3.89 4.62
C MET A 189 3.08 -3.25 4.99
N ASP A 190 4.20 -3.81 4.53
CA ASP A 190 5.52 -3.20 4.74
C ASP A 190 6.01 -2.51 3.47
N PHE A 191 6.70 -1.39 3.63
CA PHE A 191 7.22 -0.56 2.55
C PHE A 191 8.73 -0.35 2.67
N ARG A 192 9.43 -0.55 1.56
CA ARG A 192 10.88 -0.29 1.40
C ARG A 192 11.10 0.55 0.16
N ASP A 193 11.87 1.62 0.30
CA ASP A 193 12.19 2.55 -0.79
C ASP A 193 10.96 3.05 -1.58
N GLY A 194 9.86 3.19 -0.85
CA GLY A 194 8.60 3.65 -1.40
C GLY A 194 7.71 2.61 -2.05
N LEU A 195 8.14 1.35 -2.06
CA LEU A 195 7.43 0.23 -2.66
C LEU A 195 6.95 -0.73 -1.57
N MET A 196 5.72 -1.22 -1.70
CA MET A 196 5.19 -2.30 -0.88
C MET A 196 6.00 -3.57 -1.17
N VAL A 197 6.59 -4.15 -0.12
CA VAL A 197 7.40 -5.37 -0.17
C VAL A 197 6.74 -6.55 0.54
N LEU A 198 5.72 -6.30 1.37
CA LEU A 198 4.93 -7.33 2.03
C LEU A 198 3.46 -6.92 2.03
N PHE A 199 2.59 -7.89 1.78
CA PHE A 199 1.17 -7.88 2.11
C PHE A 199 0.87 -9.18 2.85
N ASP A 200 0.49 -9.09 4.12
CA ASP A 200 0.21 -10.24 4.99
C ASP A 200 -1.23 -10.11 5.51
N ASP A 201 -2.13 -10.88 4.90
CA ASP A 201 -3.56 -10.94 5.20
C ASP A 201 -3.85 -12.01 6.25
N ARG A 202 -4.34 -11.54 7.40
CA ARG A 202 -4.74 -12.37 8.53
C ARG A 202 -6.21 -12.14 8.83
N PHE A 203 -6.97 -13.20 8.77
CA PHE A 203 -8.38 -13.21 9.13
C PHE A 203 -8.67 -14.37 10.08
N ASP A 204 -9.87 -14.39 10.67
CA ASP A 204 -10.32 -15.53 11.47
C ASP A 204 -10.52 -16.77 10.59
N THR A 205 -9.46 -17.57 10.48
CA THR A 205 -9.45 -18.80 9.66
C THR A 205 -10.44 -19.86 10.15
N ALA A 206 -10.82 -19.86 11.44
CA ALA A 206 -11.81 -20.79 11.96
C ALA A 206 -13.21 -20.40 11.47
N MET A 207 -13.55 -19.11 11.57
CA MET A 207 -14.80 -18.59 11.02
C MET A 207 -14.86 -18.75 9.49
N GLY A 208 -13.76 -18.42 8.78
CA GLY A 208 -13.64 -18.63 7.34
C GLY A 208 -13.87 -20.08 6.93
N PHE A 209 -13.31 -21.04 7.67
CA PHE A 209 -13.48 -22.47 7.41
C PHE A 209 -14.95 -22.89 7.49
N GLU A 210 -15.69 -22.43 8.51
CA GLU A 210 -17.12 -22.74 8.64
C GLU A 210 -17.92 -22.25 7.43
N HIS A 211 -17.59 -21.07 6.90
CA HIS A 211 -18.23 -20.52 5.71
C HIS A 211 -17.91 -21.35 4.45
N PHE A 212 -16.64 -21.71 4.24
CA PHE A 212 -16.23 -22.54 3.09
C PHE A 212 -16.81 -23.97 3.14
N CYS A 213 -16.89 -24.59 4.32
CA CYS A 213 -17.50 -25.92 4.45
C CYS A 213 -18.99 -25.91 4.11
N ARG A 214 -19.74 -24.87 4.53
CA ARG A 214 -21.15 -24.71 4.15
C ARG A 214 -21.29 -24.52 2.63
N ALA A 215 -20.36 -23.80 2.00
CA ALA A 215 -20.33 -23.62 0.54
C ALA A 215 -20.25 -24.92 -0.23
N ASN A 216 -19.34 -25.80 0.18
CA ASN A 216 -19.11 -27.06 -0.50
C ASN A 216 -20.19 -28.11 -0.25
N GLN A 217 -21.02 -27.97 0.80
CA GLN A 217 -22.13 -28.88 1.08
C GLN A 217 -23.37 -28.65 0.21
N VAL A 218 -23.48 -27.51 -0.46
CA VAL A 218 -24.66 -27.17 -1.30
C VAL A 218 -24.51 -27.70 -2.74
N ILE A 219 -23.32 -28.19 -3.13
CA ILE A 219 -23.00 -28.63 -4.50
C ILE A 219 -23.11 -30.16 -4.68
N VAL A 220 -23.68 -30.90 -3.70
CA VAL A 220 -23.91 -32.35 -3.79
C VAL A 220 -25.37 -32.68 -4.06
#